data_AF-A0A0H2T2M9-F1
#
_entry.id   AF-A0A0H2T2M9-F1
#
_cell.length_a   1.000
_cell.length_b   1.000
_cell.length_c   1.000
_cell.angle_alpha   90.00
_cell.angle_beta   90.00
_cell.angle_gamma   90.00
#
_symmetry.space_group_name_H-M   'P 1'
#
loop_
_entity.id
_entity.type
_entity.pdbx_description
1 polymer ?
#
loop_
_entity_poly.entity_id
_entity_poly.type
_entity_poly.pdbx_seq_one_letter_code
_entity_poly.pdbx_strand_id
1 'polypeptide(L)'
;MFKIIAASAKYDVSCASSGSEKNNSNGLGNAVNSGICHSWTGDGRCISLLKILFSNACIYDCVYCINRSSNDVKRATFKIDEIVKLTINFYKRNYIEGLV
;
A
#
# COMPACT_ATOMS: atom_id res chain seq x y z
N MET A 1 0.23 -11.32 10.54
CA MET A 1 -0.72 -10.28 10.09
C MET A 1 -0.12 -9.44 8.96
N PHE A 2 0.80 -8.52 9.23
CA PHE A 2 1.32 -7.53 8.27
C PHE A 2 1.79 -8.11 6.92
N LYS A 3 2.59 -9.20 6.94
CA LYS A 3 3.09 -9.85 5.71
C LYS A 3 1.97 -10.39 4.80
N ILE A 4 0.86 -10.86 5.37
CA ILE A 4 -0.27 -11.41 4.60
C ILE A 4 -0.98 -10.28 3.86
N ILE A 5 -1.29 -9.21 4.58
CA ILE A 5 -1.99 -8.05 4.03
C ILE A 5 -1.12 -7.31 3.00
N ALA A 6 0.17 -7.10 3.30
CA ALA A 6 1.11 -6.48 2.36
C ALA A 6 1.26 -7.29 1.06
N ALA A 7 1.31 -8.63 1.15
CA ALA A 7 1.35 -9.49 -0.02
C ALA A 7 0.06 -9.43 -0.85
N SER A 8 -1.11 -9.21 -0.24
CA SER A 8 -2.37 -8.97 -0.93
C SER A 8 -2.47 -7.55 -1.51
N ALA A 9 -1.86 -6.55 -0.86
CA ALA A 9 -1.91 -5.15 -1.27
C ALA A 9 -1.17 -4.86 -2.59
N LYS A 10 -0.16 -5.67 -2.93
CA LYS A 10 0.61 -5.51 -4.18
C LYS A 10 -0.23 -5.64 -5.46
N TYR A 11 -1.43 -6.22 -5.36
CA TYR A 11 -2.35 -6.39 -6.49
C TYR A 11 -3.33 -5.23 -6.64
N ASP A 12 -3.26 -4.22 -5.77
CA ASP A 12 -4.06 -3.00 -5.90
C ASP A 12 -3.39 -2.03 -6.89
N VAL A 13 -3.91 -2.03 -8.11
CA VAL A 13 -3.39 -1.35 -9.31
C VAL A 13 -3.41 0.18 -9.18
N SER A 14 -4.08 0.76 -8.19
CA SER A 14 -4.23 2.22 -8.08
C SER A 14 -2.93 2.97 -7.71
N CYS A 15 -1.80 2.28 -7.47
CA CYS A 15 -0.51 2.95 -7.27
C CYS A 15 0.64 2.20 -7.97
N ALA A 16 1.10 2.75 -9.10
CA ALA A 16 2.17 2.17 -9.93
C ALA A 16 3.53 2.05 -9.21
N SER A 17 3.72 2.78 -8.11
CA SER A 17 4.96 2.81 -7.32
C SER A 17 5.01 1.73 -6.23
N SER A 18 3.87 1.21 -5.76
CA SER A 18 3.82 0.34 -4.56
C SER A 18 4.37 -1.07 -4.77
N GLY A 19 4.71 -1.45 -6.00
CA GLY A 19 5.25 -2.78 -6.32
C GLY A 19 6.58 -2.76 -7.09
N SER A 20 7.11 -1.59 -7.42
CA SER A 20 8.32 -1.46 -8.24
C SER A 20 9.57 -1.38 -7.36
N GLU A 21 10.52 -2.27 -7.63
CA GLU A 21 11.86 -2.22 -7.06
C GLU A 21 12.83 -2.00 -8.22
N LYS A 22 13.52 -0.86 -8.20
CA LYS A 22 14.51 -0.52 -9.22
C LYS A 22 15.71 0.07 -8.53
N ASN A 23 16.83 -0.65 -8.63
CA ASN A 23 18.11 -0.21 -8.11
C ASN A 23 19.05 0.00 -9.30
N ASN A 24 19.23 1.26 -9.69
CA ASN A 24 20.01 1.65 -10.85
C ASN A 24 21.42 2.04 -10.38
N SER A 25 22.44 1.33 -10.88
CA SER A 25 23.85 1.67 -10.60
C SER A 25 24.41 2.74 -11.54
N ASN A 26 23.90 2.84 -12.78
CA ASN A 26 24.41 3.74 -13.84
C ASN A 26 23.29 4.44 -14.66
N GLY A 27 22.10 4.63 -14.09
CA GLY A 27 20.97 5.27 -14.78
C GLY A 27 20.13 6.16 -13.87
N LEU A 28 19.25 6.99 -14.45
CA LEU A 28 18.37 7.88 -13.67
C LEU A 28 17.19 7.11 -13.05
N GLY A 29 16.92 7.43 -11.78
CA GLY A 29 15.74 6.96 -11.04
C GLY A 29 15.92 5.62 -10.32
N ASN A 30 15.48 5.58 -9.06
CA ASN A 30 15.32 4.40 -8.22
C ASN A 30 13.86 4.24 -7.79
N ALA A 31 13.43 3.01 -7.51
CA ALA A 31 12.10 2.71 -6.97
C ALA A 31 12.24 1.81 -5.75
N VAL A 32 11.51 2.13 -4.69
CA VAL A 32 11.46 1.36 -3.45
C VAL A 32 10.03 0.92 -3.18
N ASN A 33 9.87 -0.36 -2.88
CA ASN A 33 8.57 -0.89 -2.48
C ASN A 33 8.30 -0.50 -1.02
N SER A 34 7.69 0.67 -0.81
CA SER A 34 7.46 1.24 0.52
C SER A 34 5.98 1.40 0.90
N GLY A 35 5.06 1.09 -0.02
CA GLY A 35 3.63 1.36 0.18
C GLY A 35 3.28 2.86 0.24
N ILE A 36 4.20 3.74 -0.16
CA ILE A 36 3.98 5.19 -0.22
C ILE A 36 3.65 5.59 -1.66
N CYS A 37 2.60 6.39 -1.82
CA CYS A 37 2.08 6.86 -3.09
C CYS A 37 2.12 8.38 -3.13
N HIS A 38 2.44 8.95 -4.29
CA HIS A 38 2.40 10.39 -4.48
C HIS A 38 1.03 10.82 -5.03
N SER A 39 0.51 11.92 -4.52
CA SER A 39 -0.72 12.55 -4.98
C SER A 39 -0.56 14.07 -5.02
N TRP A 40 -1.45 14.77 -5.69
CA TRP A 40 -1.41 16.22 -5.80
C TRP A 40 -2.58 16.85 -5.06
N THR A 41 -2.28 17.86 -4.25
CA THR A 41 -3.29 18.72 -3.63
C THR A 41 -3.93 19.63 -4.67
N GLY A 42 -5.05 20.27 -4.31
CA GLY A 42 -5.77 21.19 -5.21
C GLY A 42 -4.96 22.41 -5.65
N ASP A 43 -3.93 22.80 -4.89
CA ASP A 43 -2.96 23.85 -5.23
C ASP A 43 -1.71 23.33 -5.97
N GLY A 44 -1.69 22.05 -6.36
CA GLY A 44 -0.63 21.47 -7.20
C GLY A 44 0.62 21.00 -6.46
N ARG A 45 0.60 20.95 -5.12
CA ARG A 45 1.71 20.39 -4.34
C ARG A 45 1.66 18.86 -4.38
N CYS A 46 2.80 18.24 -4.64
CA CYS A 46 2.96 16.79 -4.47
C CYS A 46 3.05 16.45 -2.98
N ILE A 47 2.29 15.44 -2.54
CA ILE A 47 2.27 14.90 -1.18
C ILE A 47 2.48 13.39 -1.21
N SER A 48 3.05 12.84 -0.15
CA SER A 48 3.28 11.41 0.03
C SER A 48 2.24 10.81 0.97
N LEU A 49 1.50 9.82 0.50
CA LEU A 49 0.44 9.15 1.25
C LEU A 49 0.84 7.71 1.51
N LEU A 50 0.68 7.24 2.75
CA LEU A 50 0.78 5.82 3.07
C LEU A 50 -0.46 5.13 2.53
N LYS A 51 -0.31 4.21 1.60
CA LYS A 51 -1.39 3.39 1.09
C LYS A 51 -1.35 2.00 1.73
N ILE A 52 -2.45 1.58 2.33
CA ILE A 52 -2.56 0.24 2.92
C ILE A 52 -3.79 -0.50 2.44
N LEU A 53 -3.70 -1.83 2.37
CA LEU A 53 -4.89 -2.68 2.31
C LEU A 53 -5.40 -2.90 3.73
N PHE A 54 -6.61 -2.46 4.06
CA PHE A 54 -7.18 -2.67 5.39
C PHE A 54 -7.45 -4.15 5.69
N SER A 55 -8.02 -4.85 4.71
CA SER A 55 -8.41 -6.26 4.79
C SER A 55 -8.30 -6.90 3.42
N ASN A 56 -7.82 -8.14 3.37
CA ASN A 56 -7.91 -8.96 2.16
C ASN A 56 -9.11 -9.92 2.18
N ALA A 57 -9.98 -9.85 3.19
CA ALA A 57 -11.25 -10.59 3.20
C ALA A 57 -12.26 -9.87 2.31
N CYS A 58 -12.58 -10.47 1.16
CA CYS A 58 -13.51 -9.92 0.17
C CYS A 58 -14.67 -10.90 -0.03
N ILE A 59 -15.90 -10.38 -0.08
CA ILE A 59 -17.12 -11.17 -0.32
C ILE A 59 -17.38 -11.42 -1.81
N TYR A 60 -16.74 -10.65 -2.69
CA TYR A 60 -16.96 -10.71 -4.12
C TYR A 60 -16.08 -11.75 -4.81
N ASP A 61 -16.57 -12.32 -5.91
CA ASP A 61 -15.88 -13.34 -6.68
C ASP A 61 -15.32 -12.83 -8.02
N CYS A 62 -14.62 -11.68 -8.00
CA CYS A 62 -14.06 -11.10 -9.21
C CYS A 62 -13.00 -12.03 -9.84
N VAL A 63 -13.19 -12.45 -11.10
CA VAL A 63 -12.33 -13.42 -11.80
C VAL A 63 -10.86 -12.99 -11.87
N TYR A 64 -10.59 -11.68 -11.91
CA TYR A 64 -9.25 -11.11 -11.99
C TYR A 64 -8.59 -10.85 -10.63
N CYS A 65 -9.29 -11.04 -9.51
CA CYS A 65 -8.80 -10.66 -8.19
C CYS A 65 -8.31 -11.88 -7.40
N ILE A 66 -7.05 -11.87 -6.96
CA ILE A 66 -6.51 -12.94 -6.10
C ILE A 66 -7.24 -13.03 -4.76
N ASN A 67 -7.79 -11.90 -4.29
CA ASN A 67 -8.51 -11.81 -3.02
C ASN A 67 -10.00 -12.18 -3.18
N ARG A 68 -10.46 -12.66 -4.34
CA ARG A 68 -11.85 -13.10 -4.56
C ARG A 68 -12.29 -14.14 -3.52
N SER A 69 -13.58 -14.17 -3.19
CA SER A 69 -14.11 -14.99 -2.09
C SER A 69 -13.92 -16.50 -2.29
N SER A 70 -13.92 -16.98 -3.54
CA SER A 70 -13.71 -18.40 -3.86
C SER A 70 -12.27 -18.90 -3.68
N ASN A 71 -11.28 -18.01 -3.56
CA ASN A 71 -9.89 -18.42 -3.39
C ASN A 71 -9.57 -18.77 -1.92
N ASP A 72 -8.97 -19.94 -1.73
CA ASP A 72 -8.41 -20.36 -0.45
C ASP A 72 -7.03 -19.71 -0.22
N VAL A 73 -7.06 -18.51 0.38
CA VAL A 73 -5.88 -17.75 0.77
C VAL A 73 -6.02 -17.29 2.22
N LYS A 74 -4.90 -17.14 2.92
CA LYS A 74 -4.91 -16.63 4.30
C LYS A 74 -5.53 -15.23 4.35
N ARG A 75 -6.62 -15.09 5.10
CA ARG A 75 -7.31 -13.82 5.30
C ARG A 75 -6.81 -13.11 6.55
N ALA A 76 -6.72 -11.79 6.45
CA ALA A 76 -6.24 -10.93 7.51
C ALA A 76 -6.90 -9.55 7.37
N THR A 77 -7.18 -8.96 8.53
CA THR A 77 -7.75 -7.62 8.67
C THR A 77 -6.97 -6.90 9.76
N PHE A 78 -6.57 -5.66 9.49
CA PHE A 78 -5.90 -4.85 10.50
C PHE A 78 -6.83 -4.51 11.66
N LYS A 79 -6.27 -4.44 12.86
CA LYS A 79 -6.90 -3.70 13.97
C LYS A 79 -6.65 -2.21 13.80
N ILE A 80 -7.60 -1.39 14.26
CA ILE A 80 -7.48 0.07 14.21
C ILE A 80 -6.19 0.56 14.88
N ASP A 81 -5.86 0.05 16.06
CA ASP A 81 -4.64 0.42 16.78
C ASP A 81 -3.35 0.14 15.99
N GLU A 82 -3.33 -0.94 15.20
CA GLU A 82 -2.19 -1.28 14.36
C GLU A 82 -1.98 -0.24 13.25
N ILE A 83 -3.08 0.22 12.64
CA ILE A 83 -3.05 1.26 11.59
C ILE A 83 -2.63 2.59 12.18
N VAL A 84 -3.27 3.01 13.28
CA VAL A 84 -2.95 4.28 13.94
C VAL A 84 -1.48 4.31 14.33
N LYS A 85 -0.97 3.23 14.95
CA LYS A 85 0.43 3.12 15.31
C LYS A 85 1.34 3.18 14.09
N LEU A 86 1.02 2.47 13.01
CA LEU A 86 1.81 2.49 11.77
C LEU A 86 1.86 3.90 11.16
N THR A 87 0.70 4.51 10.95
CA THR A 87 0.57 5.83 10.34
C THR A 87 1.29 6.90 11.15
N ILE A 88 1.13 6.93 12.48
CA ILE A 88 1.82 7.90 13.34
C ILE A 88 3.35 7.70 13.27
N ASN A 89 3.85 6.46 13.20
CA ASN A 89 5.29 6.21 13.09
C ASN A 89 5.87 6.74 11.78
N PHE A 90 5.16 6.60 10.65
CA PHE A 90 5.60 7.14 9.37
C PHE A 90 5.49 8.67 9.33
N TYR A 91 4.39 9.22 9.85
CA TYR A 91 4.17 10.66 9.92
C TYR A 91 5.25 11.36 10.76
N LYS A 92 5.55 10.85 11.96
CA LYS A 92 6.59 11.43 12.84
C LYS A 92 8.00 11.40 12.25
N ARG A 93 8.25 10.54 11.26
CA ARG A 93 9.53 10.43 10.54
C ARG A 93 9.56 11.26 9.25
N ASN A 94 8.52 12.04 8.99
CA ASN A 94 8.33 12.84 7.78
C ASN A 94 8.36 11.99 6.49
N TYR A 95 7.90 10.74 6.55
CA TYR A 95 7.79 9.88 5.36
C TYR A 95 6.47 10.04 4.61
N ILE A 96 5.43 10.50 5.31
CA ILE A 96 4.08 10.66 4.77
C ILE A 96 3.42 11.90 5.35
N GLU A 97 2.48 12.46 4.59
CA GLU A 97 1.60 13.55 4.97
C GLU A 97 0.17 13.06 5.26
N GLY A 98 -0.13 11.78 4.99
CA GLY A 98 -1.45 11.19 5.25
C GLY A 98 -1.53 9.68 5.00
N LEU A 99 -2.71 9.12 5.25
CA LEU A 99 -3.07 7.72 5.01
C LEU A 99 -4.17 7.67 3.96
N VAL A 100 -4.08 6.70 3.04
CA VAL A 100 -5.10 6.38 2.04
C VAL A 100 -5.40 4.89 2.00
#